data_AF-A0A961MVV5-F1
#
_entry.id   AF-A0A961MVV5-F1
#
_cell.length_a   1.000
_cell.length_b   1.000
_cell.length_c   1.000
_cell.angle_alpha   90.00
_cell.angle_beta   90.00
_cell.angle_gamma   90.00
#
_symmetry.space_group_name_H-M   'P 1'
#
loop_
_entity.id
_entity.type
_entity.pdbx_description
1 polymer ?
#
loop_
_entity_poly.entity_id
_entity_poly.type
_entity_poly.pdbx_seq_one_letter_code
_entity_poly.pdbx_strand_id
1 'polypeptide(L)' 'VSFGWGTLLTNDFRGLTKHDSLAPFSLVCKAISANGRPTVKLSDNPNKAMGPTDEIARYKRVFGVGEQTAMTVIV' A
#
# COMPACT_ATOMS: atom_id res chain seq x y z
N VAL A 1 -10.29 2.38 21.67
CA VAL A 1 -9.43 2.76 20.53
C VAL A 1 -7.99 2.37 20.87
N SER A 2 -7.26 1.80 19.93
CA SER A 2 -5.82 1.48 20.05
C SER A 2 -5.09 1.92 18.77
N PHE A 3 -3.76 2.07 18.83
CA PHE A 3 -2.94 2.55 17.73
C PHE A 3 -1.80 1.56 17.45
N GLY A 4 -1.59 1.23 16.17
CA GLY A 4 -0.40 0.52 15.72
C GLY A 4 0.69 1.51 15.33
N TRP A 5 1.90 1.34 15.87
CA TRP A 5 3.04 2.23 15.61
C TRP A 5 4.21 1.42 15.03
N GLY A 6 4.44 1.59 13.72
CA GLY A 6 5.42 0.85 12.94
C GLY A 6 6.72 1.62 12.71
N THR A 7 7.01 1.97 11.45
CA THR A 7 8.25 2.63 11.02
C THR A 7 8.64 3.84 11.88
N LEU A 8 7.68 4.69 12.23
CA LEU A 8 7.94 5.88 13.05
C LEU A 8 8.35 5.57 14.51
N LEU A 9 8.18 4.34 14.99
CA LEU A 9 8.63 3.92 16.32
C LEU A 9 10.01 3.27 16.26
N THR A 10 10.24 2.43 15.25
CA THR A 10 11.38 1.51 15.22
C THR A 10 12.47 1.88 14.21
N ASN A 11 12.18 2.79 13.28
CA ASN A 11 13.11 3.20 12.22
C ASN A 11 12.88 4.67 11.84
N ASP A 12 13.02 5.56 12.81
CA ASP A 12 12.92 7.01 12.64
C ASP A 12 14.24 7.69 13.05
N PHE A 13 15.04 8.05 12.07
CA PHE A 13 16.34 8.72 12.24
C PHE A 13 16.32 10.19 11.79
N ARG A 14 15.13 10.79 11.65
CA ARG A 14 14.99 12.18 11.20
C ARG A 14 15.78 13.13 12.10
N GLY A 15 16.51 14.06 11.50
CA GLY A 15 17.36 15.02 12.22
C GLY A 15 18.66 14.46 12.79
N LEU A 16 18.93 13.15 12.67
CA LEU A 16 20.17 12.54 13.16
C LEU A 16 21.25 12.43 12.09
N THR A 17 20.90 12.53 10.81
CA THR A 17 21.85 12.51 9.69
C THR A 17 21.62 13.64 8.71
N LYS A 18 22.65 13.98 7.93
CA LYS A 18 22.52 14.96 6.85
C LYS A 18 21.69 14.37 5.72
N HIS A 19 20.81 15.20 5.15
CA HIS A 19 20.03 14.85 3.96
C HIS A 19 19.20 13.57 4.09
N ASP A 20 18.74 13.23 5.31
CA ASP A 20 17.94 12.03 5.60
C ASP A 20 18.57 10.74 5.05
N SER A 21 19.90 10.62 5.14
CA SER A 21 20.65 9.48 4.58
C SER A 21 20.28 8.11 5.17
N LEU A 22 19.56 8.08 6.30
CA LEU A 22 19.03 6.88 6.94
C LEU A 22 17.49 6.84 6.89
N ALA A 23 16.87 7.47 5.89
CA ALA A 23 15.45 7.32 5.64
C ALA A 23 15.09 5.82 5.49
N PRO A 24 13.95 5.37 6.04
CA PRO A 24 13.55 3.98 5.99
C PRO A 24 13.30 3.52 4.55
N PHE A 25 13.73 2.31 4.22
CA PHE A 25 13.46 1.72 2.92
C PHE A 25 11.98 1.37 2.74
N SER A 26 11.43 1.71 1.58
CA SER A 26 10.10 1.32 1.15
C SER A 26 10.06 -0.09 0.59
N LEU A 27 9.96 -1.10 1.45
CA LEU A 27 9.87 -2.50 1.02
C LEU A 27 8.52 -3.11 1.35
N VAL A 28 7.99 -3.92 0.43
CA VAL A 28 6.76 -4.69 0.64
C VAL A 28 6.94 -6.12 0.15
N CYS A 29 6.33 -7.06 0.87
CA CYS A 29 6.10 -8.42 0.40
C CYS A 29 4.60 -8.65 0.31
N LYS A 30 4.11 -9.11 -0.83
CA LYS A 30 2.67 -9.26 -1.08
C LYS A 30 2.43 -10.53 -1.89
N ALA A 31 1.31 -11.19 -1.63
CA ALA A 31 0.86 -12.29 -2.46
C ALA A 31 0.58 -11.79 -3.88
N ILE A 32 1.08 -12.53 -4.87
CA ILE A 32 0.86 -12.26 -6.30
C ILE A 32 -0.05 -13.31 -6.97
N SER A 33 -0.13 -14.52 -6.39
CA SER A 33 -0.99 -15.59 -6.91
C SER A 33 -1.42 -16.57 -5.80
N ALA A 34 -2.53 -17.24 -6.03
CA ALA A 34 -3.02 -18.38 -5.24
C ALA A 34 -3.70 -19.38 -6.18
N ASN A 35 -3.31 -20.66 -6.10
CA ASN A 35 -3.83 -21.73 -6.98
C ASN A 35 -3.78 -21.38 -8.47
N GLY A 36 -2.68 -20.77 -8.92
CA GLY A 36 -2.48 -20.35 -10.31
C GLY A 36 -3.29 -19.12 -10.75
N ARG A 37 -4.05 -18.48 -9.84
CA ARG A 37 -4.85 -17.29 -10.14
C ARG A 37 -4.21 -16.05 -9.50
N PRO A 38 -4.26 -14.87 -10.15
CA PRO A 38 -3.71 -13.64 -9.59
C PRO A 38 -4.49 -13.17 -8.36
N THR A 39 -3.78 -12.56 -7.41
CA THR A 39 -4.40 -11.87 -6.26
C THR A 39 -4.53 -10.38 -6.51
N VAL A 40 -5.54 -9.75 -5.89
CA VAL A 40 -5.81 -8.32 -6.00
C VAL A 40 -5.96 -7.68 -4.63
N LYS A 41 -5.39 -6.47 -4.47
CA LYS A 41 -5.64 -5.56 -3.35
C LYS A 41 -6.20 -4.26 -3.90
N LEU A 42 -7.42 -3.87 -3.51
CA LEU A 42 -8.07 -2.66 -4.03
C LEU A 42 -7.67 -1.38 -3.28
N SER A 43 -7.71 -1.40 -1.93
CA SER A 43 -7.47 -0.22 -1.07
C SER A 43 -8.49 0.91 -1.28
N ASP A 44 -8.76 1.72 -0.24
CA ASP A 44 -9.65 2.89 -0.39
C ASP A 44 -9.00 4.02 -1.21
N ASN A 45 -7.67 4.15 -1.13
CA ASN A 45 -6.90 5.00 -2.02
C ASN A 45 -6.59 4.25 -3.34
N PRO A 46 -7.09 4.70 -4.50
CA PRO A 46 -6.90 4.02 -5.78
C PRO A 46 -5.42 3.89 -6.16
N ASN A 47 -4.56 4.82 -5.70
CA ASN A 47 -3.10 4.76 -5.93
C ASN A 47 -2.41 3.60 -5.20
N LYS A 48 -3.13 2.90 -4.31
CA LYS A 48 -2.63 1.74 -3.54
C LYS A 48 -3.25 0.42 -4.00
N ALA A 49 -3.97 0.42 -5.13
CA ALA A 49 -4.44 -0.78 -5.78
C ALA A 49 -3.27 -1.59 -6.36
N MET A 50 -3.36 -2.91 -6.35
CA MET A 50 -2.30 -3.78 -6.84
C MET A 50 -2.86 -5.11 -7.36
N GLY A 51 -2.30 -5.59 -8.47
CA GLY A 51 -2.73 -6.76 -9.23
C GLY A 51 -2.84 -6.43 -10.72
N PRO A 52 -3.20 -7.40 -11.57
CA PRO A 52 -3.49 -7.14 -12.98
C PRO A 52 -4.64 -6.11 -13.14
N THR A 53 -4.54 -5.25 -14.15
CA THR A 53 -5.47 -4.11 -14.31
C THR A 53 -6.90 -4.56 -14.60
N ASP A 54 -7.05 -5.60 -15.41
CA ASP A 54 -8.31 -6.26 -15.73
C ASP A 54 -8.95 -6.90 -14.49
N GLU A 55 -8.15 -7.54 -13.65
CA GLU A 55 -8.59 -8.13 -12.38
C GLU A 55 -8.98 -7.06 -11.35
N ILE A 56 -8.22 -5.97 -11.24
CA ILE A 56 -8.61 -4.80 -10.43
C ILE A 56 -9.96 -4.26 -10.91
N ALA A 57 -10.13 -4.05 -12.22
CA ALA A 57 -11.38 -3.56 -12.78
C ALA A 57 -12.54 -4.54 -12.53
N ARG A 58 -12.30 -5.85 -12.66
CA ARG A 58 -13.28 -6.91 -12.36
C ARG A 58 -13.72 -6.85 -10.91
N TYR A 59 -12.78 -6.84 -9.96
CA TYR A 59 -13.12 -6.83 -8.54
C TYR A 59 -13.75 -5.52 -8.08
N LYS A 60 -13.41 -4.38 -8.67
CA LYS A 60 -14.14 -3.12 -8.45
C LYS A 60 -15.62 -3.25 -8.83
N ARG A 61 -15.94 -3.87 -9.98
CA ARG A 61 -17.34 -4.13 -10.37
C ARG A 61 -18.04 -5.13 -9.46
N VAL A 62 -17.37 -6.25 -9.13
CA VAL A 62 -17.95 -7.31 -8.28
C VAL A 62 -18.34 -6.77 -6.91
N PHE A 63 -17.49 -5.94 -6.29
CA PHE A 63 -17.74 -5.40 -4.96
C PHE A 63 -18.46 -4.05 -4.98
N GLY A 64 -18.84 -3.53 -6.15
CA GLY A 64 -19.49 -2.23 -6.27
C GLY A 64 -18.67 -1.09 -5.67
N VAL A 65 -17.34 -1.11 -5.86
CA VAL A 65 -16.46 -0.05 -5.36
C VAL A 65 -16.84 1.26 -6.05
N GLY A 66 -17.34 2.21 -5.25
CA GLY A 66 -17.74 3.53 -5.72
C GLY A 66 -16.56 4.44 -6.04
N GLU A 67 -16.86 5.73 -6.22
CA GLU A 67 -15.84 6.75 -6.44
C GLU A 67 -14.84 6.79 -5.29
N GLN A 68 -13.56 6.77 -5.64
CA GLN A 68 -12.47 6.76 -4.67
C GLN A 68 -11.68 8.06 -4.77
N THR A 69 -11.39 8.68 -3.63
CA THR A 69 -10.54 9.87 -3.60
C THR A 69 -9.07 9.45 -3.61
N ALA A 70 -8.33 9.92 -4.62
CA ALA A 70 -6.89 9.72 -4.67
C ALA A 70 -6.21 10.49 -3.53
N MET A 71 -5.35 9.79 -2.78
CA MET A 71 -4.55 10.39 -1.71
C MET A 71 -3.07 10.19 -2.02
N THR A 72 -2.23 11.11 -1.54
CA THR A 72 -0.77 10.95 -1.61
C THR A 72 -0.35 9.67 -0.89
N VAL A 73 0.47 8.86 -1.54
CA VAL A 73 1.05 7.67 -0.91
C VAL A 73 2.22 8.14 -0.05
N ILE A 74 2.08 8.00 1.26
CA ILE A 74 3.16 8.24 2.23
C ILE A 74 3.95 6.94 2.37
N VAL A 75 5.26 7.07 2.34
CA VAL A 75 6.22 5.98 2.35
C VAL A 75 7.23 6.22 3.46
#